data_AF-A0A8X6VK12-F1
#
_entry.id   AF-A0A8X6VK12-F1
#
_cell.length_a   1.000
_cell.length_b   1.000
_cell.length_c   1.000
_cell.angle_alpha   90.00
_cell.angle_beta   90.00
_cell.angle_gamma   90.00
#
_symmetry.space_group_name_H-M   'P 1'
#
loop_
_entity.id
_entity.type
_entity.pdbx_description
1 polymer ?
#
loop_
_entity_poly.entity_id
_entity_poly.type
_entity_poly.pdbx_seq_one_letter_code
_entity_poly.pdbx_strand_id
1 'polypeptide(L)'
;MWMDFFTTSESRLTALGCKDGYVIVTSVKLPDTCLQSSWKIQHDGPVSVVRLFQDSDLESIPNNPFCHKYESGKINLCVGNTIEVSVVYRDILKNGLELASQELLPNSSKYDCVTCGLIADIDMDGNNEVILGTYGQKLLVYKWKVNTENGKGSYILCHQQMFPYPLLVLSYIDIIGDGVKELLILTTNGLHILQHDLTKVQDVCFSRMKWISKNIPNEKVREYLKMDKKVV
;
A
#
# COMPACT_ATOMS: atom_id res chain seq x y z
N MET A 1 -5.37 0.32 19.70
CA MET A 1 -4.70 -0.89 19.19
C MET A 1 -5.10 -1.00 17.74
N TRP A 2 -4.12 -1.14 16.86
CA TRP A 2 -4.29 -1.26 15.42
C TRP A 2 -3.77 -2.64 15.00
N MET A 3 -4.47 -3.28 14.09
CA MET A 3 -4.14 -4.61 13.62
C MET A 3 -4.28 -4.67 12.11
N ASP A 4 -3.38 -5.39 11.47
CA ASP A 4 -3.52 -5.80 10.08
C ASP A 4 -3.05 -7.25 9.91
N PHE A 5 -3.59 -7.94 8.91
CA PHE A 5 -3.23 -9.32 8.62
C PHE A 5 -3.02 -9.52 7.13
N PHE A 6 -1.98 -10.27 6.80
CA PHE A 6 -1.67 -10.71 5.45
C PHE A 6 -1.67 -12.23 5.44
N THR A 7 -2.51 -12.84 4.60
CA THR A 7 -2.67 -14.30 4.57
C THR A 7 -2.25 -14.84 3.22
N THR A 8 -1.31 -15.79 3.26
CA THR A 8 -0.91 -16.65 2.15
C THR A 8 -1.54 -18.03 2.37
N SER A 9 -1.54 -18.90 1.36
CA SER A 9 -2.02 -20.28 1.47
C SER A 9 -1.36 -21.08 2.62
N GLU A 10 -0.09 -20.81 2.91
CA GLU A 10 0.70 -21.57 3.90
C GLU A 10 0.96 -20.83 5.21
N SER A 11 0.77 -19.50 5.25
CA SER A 11 1.12 -18.69 6.41
C SER A 11 0.22 -17.48 6.57
N ARG A 12 0.06 -17.04 7.81
CA ARG A 12 -0.63 -15.80 8.19
C ARG A 12 0.33 -14.92 8.94
N LEU A 13 0.57 -13.73 8.39
CA LEU A 13 1.29 -12.65 9.04
C LEU A 13 0.28 -11.74 9.73
N THR A 14 0.50 -11.43 11.00
CA THR A 14 -0.33 -10.49 11.76
C THR A 14 0.56 -9.40 12.35
N ALA A 15 0.26 -8.15 12.02
CA ALA A 15 0.91 -6.98 12.56
C ALA A 15 -0.01 -6.28 13.58
N LEU A 16 0.57 -5.84 14.68
CA LEU A 16 -0.11 -5.21 15.80
C LEU A 16 0.65 -3.94 16.20
N GLY A 17 -0.08 -2.86 16.39
CA GLY A 17 0.42 -1.58 16.88
C GLY A 17 -0.34 -1.13 18.11
N CYS A 18 0.38 -0.79 19.16
CA CYS A 18 -0.16 -0.39 20.44
C CYS A 18 -0.01 1.11 20.69
N LYS A 19 -0.84 1.64 21.60
CA LYS A 19 -0.84 3.07 21.95
C LYS A 19 0.44 3.49 22.67
N ASP A 20 1.12 2.55 23.31
CA ASP A 20 2.40 2.74 23.99
C ASP A 20 3.59 2.78 23.02
N GLY A 21 3.37 2.69 21.70
CA GLY A 21 4.43 2.64 20.70
C GLY A 21 4.94 1.23 20.40
N TYR A 22 4.41 0.19 21.05
CA TYR A 22 4.84 -1.17 20.81
C TYR A 22 4.28 -1.72 19.50
N VAL A 23 5.14 -2.26 18.65
CA VAL A 23 4.78 -2.91 17.38
C VAL A 23 5.26 -4.34 17.40
N ILE A 24 4.35 -5.27 17.08
CA ILE A 24 4.62 -6.70 17.02
C ILE A 24 4.15 -7.24 15.67
N VAL A 25 5.00 -8.00 15.01
CA VAL A 25 4.62 -8.80 13.85
C VAL A 25 4.82 -10.27 14.17
N THR A 26 3.85 -11.11 13.83
CA THR A 26 3.89 -12.56 14.06
C THR A 26 3.57 -13.29 12.76
N SER A 27 4.40 -14.27 12.40
CA SER A 27 4.12 -15.21 11.31
C SER A 27 3.69 -16.54 11.89
N VAL A 28 2.53 -17.02 11.45
CA VAL A 28 1.93 -18.30 11.88
C VAL A 28 1.80 -19.20 10.66
N LYS A 29 2.27 -20.45 10.76
CA LYS A 29 2.08 -21.46 9.73
C LYS A 29 0.65 -22.00 9.79
N LEU A 30 0.00 -22.11 8.63
CA LEU A 30 -1.31 -22.73 8.47
C LEU A 30 -1.16 -24.12 7.83
N PRO A 31 -2.03 -25.11 8.16
CA PRO A 31 -3.17 -25.05 9.08
C PRO A 31 -2.79 -25.32 10.55
N ASP A 32 -1.56 -25.73 10.84
CA ASP A 32 -1.13 -26.19 12.17
C ASP A 32 -1.20 -25.11 13.27
N THR A 33 -1.43 -23.85 12.90
CA THR A 33 -1.45 -22.66 13.79
C THR A 33 -0.20 -22.53 14.66
N CYS A 34 0.93 -23.01 14.15
CA CYS A 34 2.21 -22.93 14.85
C CYS A 34 2.90 -21.59 14.56
N LEU A 35 3.35 -20.90 15.61
CA LEU A 35 4.11 -19.66 15.49
C LEU A 35 5.48 -19.98 14.86
N GLN A 36 5.76 -19.41 13.68
CA GLN A 36 7.06 -19.55 13.03
C GLN A 36 8.06 -18.50 13.52
N SER A 37 7.62 -17.25 13.58
CA SER A 37 8.49 -16.13 13.94
C SER A 37 7.68 -15.00 14.57
N SER A 38 8.34 -14.23 15.43
CA SER A 38 7.79 -13.02 16.03
C SER A 38 8.86 -11.96 16.11
N TRP A 39 8.55 -10.77 15.60
CA TRP A 39 9.41 -9.59 15.63
C TRP A 39 8.73 -8.50 16.44
N LYS A 40 9.51 -7.77 17.23
CA LYS A 40 8.99 -6.74 18.15
C LYS A 40 9.90 -5.53 18.14
N ILE A 41 9.31 -4.34 18.19
CA ILE A 41 10.04 -3.08 18.32
C ILE A 41 9.22 -2.09 19.15
N GLN A 42 9.92 -1.18 19.83
CA GLN A 42 9.34 -0.10 20.61
C GLN A 42 9.63 1.23 19.90
N HIS A 43 8.57 1.96 19.56
CA HIS A 43 8.64 3.36 19.12
C HIS A 43 8.50 4.31 20.31
N ASP A 44 8.96 5.55 20.21
CA ASP A 44 8.82 6.51 21.31
C ASP A 44 7.42 7.18 21.30
N GLY A 45 6.71 7.11 20.18
CA GLY A 45 5.36 7.66 20.01
C GLY A 45 4.25 6.60 19.89
N PRO A 46 2.99 6.97 20.19
CA PRO A 46 1.85 6.12 19.90
C PRO A 46 1.75 5.78 18.41
N VAL A 47 1.47 4.51 18.13
CA VAL A 47 1.12 4.05 16.77
C VAL A 47 -0.31 4.46 16.48
N SER A 48 -0.62 4.91 15.27
CA SER A 48 -1.98 5.21 14.79
C SER A 48 -2.39 4.43 13.55
N VAL A 49 -1.43 3.83 12.84
CA VAL A 49 -1.70 3.06 11.63
C VAL A 49 -0.74 1.88 11.56
N VAL A 50 -1.27 0.72 11.16
CA VAL A 50 -0.50 -0.49 10.86
C VAL A 50 -1.05 -1.05 9.56
N ARG A 51 -0.19 -1.18 8.53
CA ARG A 51 -0.57 -1.73 7.23
C ARG A 51 0.49 -2.66 6.70
N LEU A 52 0.13 -3.92 6.46
CA LEU A 52 0.94 -4.90 5.74
C LEU A 52 0.66 -4.77 4.26
N PHE A 53 1.70 -4.78 3.44
CA PHE A 53 1.54 -4.65 2.00
C PHE A 53 2.70 -5.25 1.22
N GLN A 54 2.45 -5.46 -0.08
CA GLN A 54 3.46 -5.80 -1.06
C GLN A 54 3.67 -4.60 -2.00
N ASP A 55 4.86 -4.50 -2.60
CA ASP A 55 5.14 -3.42 -3.55
C ASP A 55 4.28 -3.49 -4.79
N SER A 56 3.88 -4.68 -5.22
CA SER A 56 3.06 -4.89 -6.39
C SER A 56 2.04 -5.99 -6.10
N ASP A 57 0.76 -5.69 -6.27
CA ASP A 57 -0.34 -6.66 -6.10
C ASP A 57 -0.60 -7.48 -7.38
N LEU A 58 0.03 -7.10 -8.49
CA LEU A 58 -0.01 -7.87 -9.71
C LEU A 58 0.90 -9.08 -9.54
N GLU A 59 0.33 -10.28 -9.53
CA GLU A 59 1.08 -11.50 -9.82
C GLU A 59 1.94 -11.20 -11.03
N SER A 60 3.25 -11.36 -10.89
CA SER A 60 4.24 -10.92 -11.85
C SER A 60 4.01 -11.63 -13.19
N ILE A 61 3.17 -11.05 -14.05
CA ILE A 61 3.06 -11.53 -15.43
C ILE A 61 4.47 -11.34 -16.01
N PRO A 62 5.16 -12.41 -16.42
CA PRO A 62 6.53 -12.30 -16.89
C PRO A 62 6.56 -11.33 -18.07
N ASN A 63 7.45 -10.34 -17.99
CA ASN A 63 7.62 -9.23 -18.96
C ASN A 63 6.49 -8.19 -19.02
N ASN A 64 5.74 -7.94 -17.93
CA ASN A 64 4.86 -6.78 -17.87
C ASN A 64 5.67 -5.46 -17.85
N PRO A 65 5.62 -4.60 -18.89
CA PRO A 65 6.33 -3.33 -18.90
C PRO A 65 5.66 -2.26 -18.02
N PHE A 66 4.45 -2.55 -17.51
CA PHE A 66 3.67 -1.66 -16.64
C PHE A 66 3.84 -1.97 -15.16
N CYS A 67 4.80 -2.82 -14.80
CA CYS A 67 5.20 -3.05 -13.42
C CYS A 67 6.71 -2.82 -13.35
N HIS A 68 7.17 -1.93 -12.47
CA HIS A 68 8.59 -1.87 -12.20
C HIS A 68 9.01 -3.18 -11.51
N LYS A 69 10.17 -3.72 -11.88
CA LYS A 69 10.67 -5.03 -11.43
C LYS A 69 11.01 -5.02 -9.94
N TYR A 70 10.00 -5.00 -9.08
CA TYR A 70 10.18 -5.32 -7.66
C TYR A 70 10.10 -6.84 -7.50
N GLU A 71 10.97 -7.38 -6.63
CA GLU A 71 10.97 -8.80 -6.33
C GLU A 71 9.62 -9.20 -5.71
N SER A 72 8.84 -9.97 -6.48
CA SER A 72 7.56 -10.52 -6.03
C SER A 72 7.76 -11.30 -4.72
N GLY A 73 6.91 -11.04 -3.72
CA GLY A 73 6.88 -11.77 -2.46
C GLY A 73 7.45 -11.05 -1.23
N LYS A 74 7.99 -9.83 -1.37
CA LYS A 74 8.42 -9.04 -0.20
C LYS A 74 7.22 -8.42 0.50
N ILE A 75 7.05 -8.75 1.78
CA ILE A 75 6.02 -8.16 2.63
C ILE A 75 6.66 -7.04 3.44
N ASN A 76 6.07 -5.85 3.32
CA ASN A 76 6.47 -4.63 4.00
C ASN A 76 5.42 -4.24 5.04
N LEU A 77 5.83 -3.46 6.02
CA LEU A 77 4.94 -2.93 7.07
C LEU A 77 5.06 -1.42 7.12
N CYS A 78 3.96 -0.71 6.89
CA CYS A 78 3.85 0.70 7.18
C CYS A 78 3.31 0.89 8.62
N VAL A 79 4.03 1.70 9.40
CA VAL A 79 3.65 2.11 10.75
C VAL A 79 3.47 3.64 10.75
N GLY A 80 2.25 4.08 10.98
CA GLY A 80 1.93 5.49 11.19
C GLY A 80 2.11 5.85 12.65
N ASN A 81 2.89 6.89 12.94
CA ASN A 81 3.13 7.40 14.28
C ASN A 81 2.38 8.72 14.48
N THR A 82 1.90 8.97 15.70
CA THR A 82 1.17 10.21 16.01
C THR A 82 2.07 11.39 16.33
N ILE A 83 3.26 11.13 16.90
CA ILE A 83 4.19 12.18 17.34
C ILE A 83 5.45 12.15 16.49
N GLU A 84 5.96 10.95 16.24
CA GLU A 84 7.19 10.73 15.50
C GLU A 84 6.94 10.68 13.99
N VAL A 85 8.05 10.64 13.25
CA VAL A 85 8.03 10.34 11.83
C VAL A 85 7.50 8.93 11.63
N SER A 86 6.52 8.78 10.74
CA SER A 86 5.99 7.47 10.34
C SER A 86 7.04 6.70 9.53
N VAL A 87 7.02 5.37 9.61
CA VAL A 87 8.09 4.53 9.06
C VAL A 87 7.54 3.34 8.29
N VAL A 88 8.37 2.80 7.41
CA VAL A 88 8.11 1.56 6.69
C VAL A 88 9.24 0.58 6.94
N TYR A 89 8.90 -0.63 7.38
CA TYR A 89 9.82 -1.75 7.48
C TYR A 89 9.75 -2.57 6.19
N ARG A 90 10.91 -2.75 5.56
CA ARG A 90 11.04 -3.42 4.27
C ARG A 90 11.45 -4.88 4.44
N ASP A 91 10.74 -5.77 3.76
CA ASP A 91 11.01 -7.22 3.76
C ASP A 91 11.09 -7.82 5.18
N ILE A 92 9.95 -7.82 5.87
CA ILE A 92 9.84 -8.25 7.28
C ILE A 92 10.23 -9.73 7.44
N LEU A 93 9.94 -10.56 6.44
CA LEU A 93 10.23 -11.99 6.52
C LEU A 93 11.74 -12.26 6.58
N LYS A 94 12.54 -11.41 5.93
CA LYS A 94 14.00 -11.53 5.92
C LYS A 94 14.68 -10.71 7.01
N ASN A 95 14.30 -9.45 7.17
CA ASN A 95 14.99 -8.48 8.03
C ASN A 95 14.28 -8.26 9.38
N GLY A 96 13.07 -8.78 9.56
CA GLY A 96 12.27 -8.53 10.75
C GLY A 96 11.89 -7.05 10.91
N LEU A 97 11.97 -6.55 12.15
CA LEU A 97 11.74 -5.15 12.51
C LEU A 97 13.05 -4.48 12.94
N GLU A 98 14.12 -4.71 12.18
CA GLU A 98 15.42 -4.11 12.47
C GLU A 98 15.47 -2.64 12.02
N LEU A 99 16.12 -1.78 12.82
CA LEU A 99 16.35 -0.36 12.52
C LEU A 99 17.10 -0.16 11.19
N ALA A 100 17.92 -1.13 10.77
CA ALA A 100 18.64 -1.06 9.49
C ALA A 100 17.72 -1.20 8.26
N SER A 101 16.54 -1.81 8.43
CA SER A 101 15.53 -2.01 7.38
C SER A 101 14.38 -1.00 7.45
N GLN A 102 14.50 -0.03 8.36
CA GLN A 102 13.52 1.02 8.60
C GLN A 102 13.74 2.19 7.64
N GLU A 103 12.69 2.53 6.91
CA GLU A 103 12.67 3.66 5.99
C GLU A 103 11.72 4.73 6.51
N LEU A 104 12.21 5.96 6.62
CA LEU A 104 11.44 7.08 7.15
C LEU A 104 10.53 7.67 6.07
N LEU A 105 9.29 8.01 6.45
CA LEU A 105 8.37 8.76 5.59
C LEU A 105 8.56 10.26 5.83
N PRO A 106 9.27 10.99 4.95
CA PRO A 106 9.64 12.38 5.21
C PRO A 106 8.40 13.26 5.37
N ASN A 107 8.48 14.27 6.22
CA ASN A 107 7.40 15.25 6.49
C ASN A 107 6.13 14.69 7.15
N SER A 108 6.06 13.39 7.49
CA SER A 108 4.87 12.80 8.12
C SER A 108 4.54 13.41 9.50
N SER A 109 5.56 13.85 10.26
CA SER A 109 5.39 14.50 11.57
C SER A 109 5.17 16.03 11.50
N LYS A 110 5.15 16.64 10.30
CA LYS A 110 5.04 18.11 10.16
C LYS A 110 3.60 18.63 10.29
N TYR A 111 2.60 17.75 10.17
CA TYR A 111 1.20 18.14 10.00
C TYR A 111 0.33 17.55 11.10
N ASP A 112 0.72 17.81 12.35
CA ASP A 112 0.11 17.24 13.55
C ASP A 112 0.30 15.70 13.57
N CYS A 113 -0.73 14.94 13.96
CA CYS A 113 -0.68 13.49 14.01
C CYS A 113 -1.22 12.82 12.74
N VAL A 114 -0.61 11.68 12.38
CA VAL A 114 -1.17 10.76 11.38
C VAL A 114 -2.37 10.05 11.97
N THR A 115 -3.51 10.10 11.29
CA THR A 115 -4.79 9.54 11.75
C THR A 115 -5.18 8.28 11.00
N CYS A 116 -4.81 8.19 9.73
CA CYS A 116 -5.16 7.08 8.86
C CYS A 116 -4.07 6.86 7.81
N GLY A 117 -4.00 5.63 7.31
CA GLY A 117 -3.12 5.29 6.21
C GLY A 117 -3.69 4.18 5.35
N LEU A 118 -3.34 4.27 4.07
CA LEU A 118 -3.83 3.43 3.01
C LEU A 118 -2.65 3.07 2.12
N ILE A 119 -2.65 1.84 1.63
CA ILE A 119 -1.71 1.38 0.63
C ILE A 119 -2.49 1.17 -0.66
N ALA A 120 -2.08 1.83 -1.74
CA ALA A 120 -2.74 1.72 -3.03
C ALA A 120 -1.85 2.24 -4.16
N ASP A 121 -1.95 1.60 -5.33
CA ASP A 121 -1.46 2.10 -6.62
C ASP A 121 -2.38 3.22 -7.13
N ILE A 122 -2.03 4.48 -6.80
CA ILE A 122 -2.78 5.67 -7.23
C ILE A 122 -2.39 6.03 -8.66
N ASP A 123 -1.11 5.96 -9.04
CA ASP A 123 -0.69 6.39 -10.37
C ASP A 123 -0.82 5.32 -11.46
N MET A 124 -1.37 4.16 -11.10
CA MET A 124 -1.67 3.03 -11.98
C MET A 124 -0.41 2.47 -12.66
N ASP A 125 0.74 2.50 -11.97
CA ASP A 125 2.00 1.97 -12.45
C ASP A 125 2.34 0.56 -11.94
N GLY A 126 1.37 -0.08 -11.28
CA GLY A 126 1.48 -1.43 -10.74
C GLY A 126 2.23 -1.52 -9.42
N ASN A 127 2.70 -0.39 -8.87
CA ASN A 127 3.36 -0.35 -7.58
C ASN A 127 2.52 0.42 -6.57
N ASN A 128 2.46 -0.12 -5.36
CA ASN A 128 1.68 0.46 -4.30
C ASN A 128 2.38 1.68 -3.67
N GLU A 129 1.69 2.80 -3.62
CA GLU A 129 2.08 3.97 -2.83
C GLU A 129 1.60 3.86 -1.38
N VAL A 130 2.34 4.51 -0.49
CA VAL A 130 1.92 4.70 0.90
C VAL A 130 1.24 6.06 1.02
N ILE A 131 0.01 6.06 1.49
CA ILE A 131 -0.81 7.27 1.64
C ILE A 131 -1.09 7.47 3.11
N LEU A 132 -0.81 8.66 3.63
CA LEU A 132 -1.12 9.05 5.00
C LEU A 132 -2.09 10.24 5.00
N GLY A 133 -3.10 10.16 5.86
CA GLY A 133 -3.95 11.27 6.21
C GLY A 133 -3.60 11.77 7.60
N THR A 134 -3.59 13.10 7.78
CA THR A 134 -3.25 13.74 9.05
C THR A 134 -4.42 14.53 9.64
N TYR A 135 -4.38 14.71 10.96
CA TYR A 135 -5.31 15.59 11.66
C TYR A 135 -5.11 17.06 11.25
N GLY A 136 -3.87 17.44 10.92
CA GLY A 136 -3.50 18.73 10.34
C GLY A 136 -3.97 18.95 8.89
N GLN A 137 -5.00 18.24 8.46
CA GLN A 137 -5.71 18.43 7.18
C GLN A 137 -4.83 18.20 5.94
N LYS A 138 -3.82 17.33 6.04
CA LYS A 138 -2.96 16.99 4.91
C LYS A 138 -3.13 15.53 4.50
N LEU A 139 -3.18 15.33 3.19
CA LEU A 139 -2.97 14.04 2.53
C LEU A 139 -1.54 14.01 2.01
N LEU A 140 -0.79 12.96 2.33
CA LEU A 140 0.60 12.76 1.93
C LEU A 140 0.68 11.45 1.15
N VAL A 141 1.24 11.50 -0.06
CA VAL A 141 1.43 10.31 -0.90
C VAL A 141 2.93 10.07 -1.09
N TYR A 142 3.37 8.86 -0.79
CA TYR A 142 4.76 8.45 -0.83
C TYR A 142 4.97 7.34 -1.85
N LYS A 143 6.01 7.50 -2.65
CA LYS A 143 6.44 6.51 -3.63
C LYS A 143 7.83 6.01 -3.30
N TRP A 144 8.01 4.70 -3.40
CA TRP A 144 9.33 4.08 -3.26
C TRP A 144 10.17 4.35 -4.50
N LYS A 145 11.39 4.85 -4.32
CA LYS A 145 12.36 5.03 -5.40
C LYS A 145 13.69 4.41 -5.02
N VAL A 146 14.25 3.63 -5.93
CA VAL A 146 15.61 3.09 -5.81
C VAL A 146 16.60 4.09 -6.38
N ASN A 147 17.57 4.54 -5.58
CA ASN A 147 18.63 5.41 -6.08
C ASN A 147 19.64 4.58 -6.88
N THR A 148 19.75 4.89 -8.17
CA THR A 148 20.61 4.18 -9.14
C THR A 148 22.09 4.23 -8.78
N GLU A 149 22.54 5.25 -8.03
CA GLU A 149 23.96 5.44 -7.69
C GLU A 149 24.44 4.53 -6.55
N ASN A 150 23.58 4.32 -5.54
CA ASN A 150 23.96 3.62 -4.30
C ASN A 150 23.22 2.29 -4.11
N GLY A 151 22.28 1.96 -4.99
CA GLY A 151 21.41 0.77 -4.88
C GLY A 151 20.45 0.78 -3.68
N LYS A 152 20.48 1.84 -2.84
CA LYS A 152 19.57 2.03 -1.72
C LYS A 152 18.29 2.71 -2.20
N GLY A 153 17.14 2.20 -1.79
CA GLY A 153 15.88 2.87 -2.02
C GLY A 153 15.46 3.73 -0.84
N SER A 154 14.58 4.68 -1.10
CA SER A 154 13.96 5.53 -0.09
C SER A 154 12.57 5.95 -0.53
N TYR A 155 11.72 6.32 0.44
CA TYR A 155 10.41 6.89 0.17
C TYR A 155 10.52 8.39 -0.10
N ILE A 156 9.95 8.82 -1.23
CA ILE A 156 9.84 10.24 -1.56
C ILE A 156 8.39 10.69 -1.44
N LEU A 157 8.17 11.91 -0.95
CA LEU A 157 6.86 12.55 -0.97
C LEU A 157 6.55 13.00 -2.40
N CYS A 158 5.67 12.28 -3.10
CA CYS A 158 5.35 12.55 -4.51
C CYS A 158 4.19 13.53 -4.68
N HIS A 159 3.21 13.49 -3.77
CA HIS A 159 2.07 14.41 -3.76
C HIS A 159 1.70 14.80 -2.34
N GLN A 160 1.23 16.04 -2.20
CA GLN A 160 0.64 16.52 -0.97
C GLN A 160 -0.58 17.39 -1.28
N GLN A 161 -1.65 17.23 -0.51
CA GLN A 161 -2.88 17.99 -0.71
C GLN A 161 -3.46 18.44 0.63
N MET A 162 -3.99 19.66 0.66
CA MET A 162 -4.70 20.20 1.82
C MET A 162 -6.19 19.97 1.68
N PHE A 163 -6.83 19.60 2.78
CA PHE A 163 -8.29 19.51 2.89
C PHE A 163 -8.80 20.59 3.86
N PRO A 164 -10.10 20.92 3.82
CA PRO A 164 -10.66 21.92 4.73
C PRO A 164 -10.82 21.41 6.18
N TYR A 165 -10.78 20.09 6.38
CA TYR A 165 -11.06 19.41 7.64
C TYR A 165 -10.10 18.24 7.88
N PRO A 166 -9.86 17.84 9.14
CA PRO A 166 -9.00 16.70 9.49
C PRO A 166 -9.42 15.41 8.78
N LEU A 167 -8.44 14.66 8.26
CA LEU A 167 -8.67 13.37 7.61
C LEU A 167 -8.81 12.30 8.68
N LEU A 168 -9.77 11.39 8.54
CA LEU A 168 -10.07 10.33 9.50
C LEU A 168 -9.91 8.93 8.91
N VAL A 169 -10.31 8.73 7.66
CA VAL A 169 -10.24 7.44 6.96
C VAL A 169 -9.94 7.66 5.49
N LEU A 170 -9.15 6.75 4.92
CA LEU A 170 -8.85 6.65 3.50
C LEU A 170 -9.29 5.29 2.97
N SER A 171 -9.87 5.26 1.79
CA SER A 171 -10.22 4.02 1.07
C SER A 171 -10.04 4.22 -0.43
N TYR A 172 -9.67 3.15 -1.15
CA TYR A 172 -9.49 3.18 -2.60
C TYR A 172 -10.28 2.05 -3.23
N ILE A 173 -11.41 2.40 -3.83
CA ILE A 173 -12.44 1.47 -4.28
C ILE A 173 -13.15 2.04 -5.50
N ASP A 174 -13.55 1.16 -6.41
CA ASP A 174 -14.37 1.50 -7.57
C ASP A 174 -15.83 1.61 -7.10
N ILE A 175 -16.29 2.84 -6.92
CA ILE A 175 -17.68 3.10 -6.50
C ILE A 175 -18.63 3.22 -7.70
N ILE A 176 -18.10 3.46 -8.90
CA ILE A 176 -18.88 3.70 -10.12
C ILE A 176 -19.16 2.39 -10.85
N GLY A 177 -18.31 1.39 -10.68
CA GLY A 177 -18.38 0.08 -11.32
C GLY A 177 -17.80 0.08 -12.74
N ASP A 178 -16.90 1.00 -13.07
CA ASP A 178 -16.25 1.08 -14.40
C ASP A 178 -14.86 0.43 -14.44
N GLY A 179 -14.39 -0.09 -13.30
CA GLY A 179 -13.08 -0.72 -13.12
C GLY A 179 -11.98 0.24 -12.69
N VAL A 180 -12.24 1.55 -12.63
CA VAL A 180 -11.32 2.57 -12.13
C VAL A 180 -11.66 2.87 -10.68
N LYS A 181 -10.67 2.82 -9.79
CA LYS A 181 -10.89 3.08 -8.36
C LYS A 181 -10.82 4.56 -8.05
N GLU A 182 -11.72 5.03 -7.19
CA GLU A 182 -11.70 6.37 -6.62
C GLU A 182 -11.06 6.39 -5.23
N LEU A 183 -10.37 7.49 -4.91
CA LEU A 183 -9.85 7.74 -3.57
C LEU A 183 -10.91 8.43 -2.73
N LEU A 184 -11.45 7.68 -1.77
CA LEU A 184 -12.41 8.14 -0.78
C LEU A 184 -11.67 8.67 0.46
N ILE A 185 -12.01 9.88 0.87
CA ILE A 185 -11.40 10.57 2.00
C ILE A 185 -12.51 11.04 2.93
N LEU A 186 -12.64 10.35 4.07
CA LEU A 186 -13.56 10.76 5.11
C LEU A 186 -12.87 11.78 6.01
N THR A 187 -13.47 12.96 6.11
CA THR A 187 -13.05 14.02 7.03
C THR A 187 -14.05 14.15 8.19
N THR A 188 -13.73 15.00 9.18
CA THR A 188 -14.67 15.28 10.28
C THR A 188 -15.99 15.91 9.83
N ASN A 189 -16.05 16.52 8.63
CA ASN A 189 -17.24 17.21 8.14
C ASN A 189 -17.96 16.49 6.98
N GLY A 190 -17.31 15.51 6.34
CA GLY A 190 -17.92 14.84 5.20
C GLY A 190 -16.96 13.95 4.41
N LEU A 191 -17.51 13.32 3.39
CA LEU A 191 -16.80 12.42 2.47
C LEU A 191 -16.38 13.20 1.21
N HIS A 192 -15.10 13.16 0.88
CA HIS A 192 -14.57 13.62 -0.40
C HIS A 192 -14.28 12.42 -1.29
N ILE A 193 -14.67 12.51 -2.56
CA ILE A 193 -14.43 11.49 -3.57
C ILE A 193 -13.49 12.11 -4.61
N LEU A 194 -12.27 11.58 -4.72
CA LEU A 194 -11.30 12.01 -5.72
C LEU A 194 -11.22 10.99 -6.85
N GLN A 195 -11.47 11.48 -8.06
CA GLN A 195 -11.40 10.69 -9.29
C GLN A 195 -10.08 10.94 -10.01
N HIS A 196 -9.65 9.93 -10.76
CA HIS A 196 -8.50 10.07 -11.66
C HIS A 196 -8.80 11.00 -12.83
N ASP A 197 -7.73 11.58 -13.37
CA ASP A 197 -7.81 12.30 -14.63
C ASP A 197 -8.15 11.33 -15.76
N LEU A 198 -9.32 11.52 -16.38
CA LEU A 198 -9.84 10.66 -17.44
C LEU A 198 -8.89 10.55 -18.63
N THR A 199 -8.10 11.59 -18.92
CA THR A 199 -7.13 11.55 -20.03
C THR A 199 -5.99 10.58 -19.73
N LYS A 200 -5.47 10.60 -18.50
CA LYS A 200 -4.42 9.68 -18.06
C LYS A 200 -4.93 8.25 -17.98
N VAL A 201 -6.14 8.06 -17.47
CA VAL A 201 -6.80 6.75 -17.43
C VAL A 201 -6.92 6.19 -18.84
N GLN A 202 -7.40 6.99 -19.81
CA GLN A 202 -7.52 6.57 -21.20
C GLN A 202 -6.18 6.11 -21.78
N ASP A 203 -5.10 6.87 -21.55
CA ASP A 203 -3.76 6.55 -22.04
C ASP A 203 -3.22 5.25 -21.44
N VAL A 204 -3.39 5.05 -20.13
CA VAL A 204 -3.00 3.82 -19.42
C VAL A 204 -3.81 2.63 -19.94
N CYS A 205 -5.13 2.76 -20.03
CA CYS A 205 -6.02 1.74 -20.57
C CYS A 205 -5.63 1.35 -22.00
N PHE A 206 -5.40 2.33 -22.87
CA PHE A 206 -5.01 2.09 -24.26
C PHE A 206 -3.65 1.40 -24.38
N SER A 207 -2.68 1.81 -23.55
CA SER A 207 -1.36 1.19 -23.50
C SER A 207 -1.42 -0.27 -23.05
N ARG A 208 -2.20 -0.55 -21.99
CA ARG A 208 -2.43 -1.91 -21.49
C ARG A 208 -3.17 -2.78 -22.52
N MET A 209 -4.23 -2.27 -23.16
CA MET A 209 -4.95 -2.99 -24.23
C MET A 209 -4.04 -3.35 -25.41
N LYS A 210 -3.21 -2.40 -25.87
CA LYS A 210 -2.22 -2.64 -26.93
C LYS A 210 -1.23 -3.74 -26.55
N TRP A 211 -0.78 -3.76 -25.30
CA TRP A 211 0.15 -4.78 -24.83
C TRP A 211 -0.51 -6.16 -24.73
N ILE A 212 -1.73 -6.24 -24.19
CA ILE A 212 -2.52 -7.48 -24.13
C ILE A 212 -2.71 -8.05 -25.54
N SER A 213 -3.12 -7.21 -26.50
CA SER A 213 -3.33 -7.63 -27.89
C SER A 213 -2.08 -8.17 -28.58
N LYS A 214 -0.88 -7.76 -28.15
CA LYS A 214 0.39 -8.22 -28.74
C LYS A 214 0.95 -9.48 -28.09
N ASN A 215 0.73 -9.64 -26.78
CA ASN A 215 1.43 -10.63 -25.97
C ASN A 215 0.56 -11.80 -25.50
N ILE A 216 -0.76 -11.68 -25.55
CA ILE A 216 -1.68 -12.74 -25.10
C ILE A 216 -2.36 -13.38 -26.32
N PRO A 217 -2.28 -14.72 -26.49
CA PRO A 217 -3.02 -15.42 -27.54
C PRO A 217 -4.53 -15.18 -27.40
N ASN A 218 -5.22 -14.98 -28.53
CA ASN A 218 -6.66 -14.70 -28.57
C ASN A 218 -7.52 -15.76 -27.83
N GLU A 219 -7.05 -17.00 -27.73
CA GLU A 219 -7.74 -18.07 -26.99
C GLU A 219 -7.76 -17.81 -25.48
N LYS A 220 -6.64 -17.39 -24.89
CA LYS A 220 -6.56 -17.01 -23.46
C LYS A 220 -7.34 -15.74 -23.16
N VAL A 221 -7.30 -14.75 -24.06
CA VAL A 221 -8.10 -13.52 -23.92
C VAL A 221 -9.60 -13.84 -23.88
N ARG A 222 -10.07 -14.77 -24.71
CA ARG A 222 -11.46 -15.23 -24.70
C ARG A 222 -11.82 -16.01 -23.45
N GLU A 223 -10.88 -16.70 -22.82
CA GLU A 223 -11.09 -17.39 -21.54
C GLU A 223 -11.25 -16.38 -20.40
N TYR A 224 -10.37 -15.37 -20.31
CA TYR A 224 -10.48 -14.28 -19.33
C TYR A 224 -11.79 -13.49 -19.48
N LEU A 225 -12.19 -13.15 -20.70
CA LEU A 225 -13.45 -12.42 -20.97
C LEU A 225 -14.72 -13.26 -20.73
N LYS A 226 -14.60 -14.59 -20.59
CA LYS A 226 -15.74 -15.49 -20.33
C LYS A 226 -15.96 -15.78 -18.85
N MET A 227 -14.98 -15.53 -17.98
CA MET A 227 -15.13 -15.81 -16.54
C MET A 227 -16.20 -14.94 -15.86
N ASP A 228 -16.56 -13.78 -16.43
CA ASP A 228 -17.64 -12.92 -15.91
C ASP A 228 -19.06 -13.37 -16.32
N LYS A 229 -19.23 -14.46 -17.07
CA LYS A 229 -20.57 -14.97 -17.47
C LYS A 229 -21.17 -16.02 -16.53
N LYS A 230 -20.71 -16.12 -15.27
CA LYS A 230 -21.38 -16.91 -14.23
C LYS A 230 -21.81 -16.04 -13.05
N VAL A 231 -22.79 -15.18 -13.31
CA VAL A 231 -23.75 -14.74 -12.28
C VAL A 231 -25.14 -14.83 -12.91
N VAL A 232 -25.82 -15.95 -12.64
CA VAL A 232 -27.28 -16.10 -12.73
C VAL A 232 -27.73 -16.50 -11.33
#